data_AF-A0A369SJH6-F1
#
_entry.id   AF-A0A369SJH6-F1
#
_cell.length_a   1.000
_cell.length_b   1.000
_cell.length_c   1.000
_cell.angle_alpha   90.00
_cell.angle_beta   90.00
_cell.angle_gamma   90.00
#
_symmetry.space_group_name_H-M   'P 1'
#
loop_
_entity.id
_entity.type
_entity.pdbx_description
1 polymer ?
#
loop_
_entity_poly.entity_id
_entity_poly.type
_entity_poly.pdbx_seq_one_letter_code
_entity_poly.pdbx_strand_id
1 'polypeptide(L)'
;MAATVAHEDSIWTVAWARNEKDHYENVVTGSVDDKVKCWRWQDNKLELQWIFEGHQLGVISVDINQEGSLAASSSLDSHIRIWDLEFGKQIRSIDAGAVDTWTLAFSPDSKFIATGSHSGAINLYAVENGNKDNTLETHGKFTMSVAYSPDGRYLASGAIDGIVNIFDLQTGKLAHKLEGHAMAVRSLQFSFDSQYLATASDDTHIKLYDIHQAALVATFSGHSSWVLSIDFNPDNKQFVTSSSDKTVKVWDLGRRQCIHTFHDHTDQVWSAAYNDTGNKIVSVSDDKNIHIYECPSNV
;
A
#
# COMPACT_ATOMS: atom_id res chain seq x y z
N MET A 1 21.37 4.14 -3.78
CA MET A 1 22.38 3.82 -4.83
C MET A 1 21.73 4.12 -6.20
N ALA A 2 22.52 4.64 -7.15
CA ALA A 2 22.17 5.19 -8.49
C ALA A 2 20.71 5.15 -8.99
N ALA A 3 20.14 6.35 -9.18
CA ALA A 3 18.90 6.60 -9.91
C ALA A 3 19.02 6.07 -11.36
N THR A 4 18.34 4.96 -11.62
CA THR A 4 18.18 4.43 -12.97
C THR A 4 16.69 4.52 -13.27
N VAL A 5 16.34 5.10 -14.43
CA VAL A 5 14.95 5.19 -14.88
C VAL A 5 14.37 3.77 -14.89
N ALA A 6 13.48 3.51 -13.95
CA ALA A 6 12.94 2.17 -13.70
C ALA A 6 11.70 1.90 -14.58
N HIS A 7 10.93 2.95 -14.89
CA HIS A 7 9.77 2.91 -15.78
C HIS A 7 9.81 4.04 -16.81
N GLU A 8 9.03 3.91 -17.88
CA GLU A 8 8.94 4.93 -18.93
C GLU A 8 8.08 6.13 -18.51
N ASP A 9 7.26 5.96 -17.46
CA ASP A 9 6.40 6.97 -16.86
C ASP A 9 6.41 6.91 -15.32
N SER A 10 5.63 7.77 -14.67
CA SER A 10 5.48 7.84 -13.21
C SER A 10 5.19 6.49 -12.57
N ILE A 11 5.88 6.20 -11.47
CA ILE A 11 5.64 4.98 -10.69
C ILE A 11 4.75 5.35 -9.50
N TRP A 12 3.56 4.78 -9.43
CA TRP A 12 2.54 5.14 -8.43
C TRP A 12 2.53 4.23 -7.21
N THR A 13 3.09 3.03 -7.32
CA THR A 13 2.93 2.02 -6.27
C THR A 13 4.10 1.06 -6.25
N VAL A 14 4.51 0.66 -5.04
CA VAL A 14 5.50 -0.36 -4.81
C VAL A 14 5.07 -1.25 -3.65
N ALA A 15 5.37 -2.54 -3.77
CA ALA A 15 5.26 -3.52 -2.70
C ALA A 15 6.59 -4.29 -2.59
N TRP A 16 6.97 -4.68 -1.37
CA TRP A 16 8.18 -5.45 -1.10
C TRP A 16 7.81 -6.60 -0.18
N ALA A 17 8.10 -7.84 -0.60
CA ALA A 17 7.96 -9.01 0.25
C ALA A 17 9.04 -10.04 -0.06
N ARG A 18 9.42 -10.84 0.94
CA ARG A 18 10.29 -12.01 0.73
C ARG A 18 9.44 -13.22 0.35
N ASN A 19 9.88 -13.95 -0.67
CA ASN A 19 9.29 -15.21 -1.06
C ASN A 19 9.68 -16.32 -0.06
N GLU A 20 8.69 -17.02 0.50
CA GLU A 20 8.95 -18.05 1.50
C GLU A 20 9.68 -19.29 0.94
N LYS A 21 9.51 -19.59 -0.34
CA LYS A 21 10.01 -20.82 -0.99
C LYS A 21 11.48 -20.71 -1.40
N ASP A 22 11.85 -19.61 -2.07
CA ASP A 22 13.20 -19.41 -2.60
C ASP A 22 14.02 -18.36 -1.84
N HIS A 23 13.38 -17.68 -0.87
CA HIS A 23 13.97 -16.68 0.00
C HIS A 23 14.44 -15.40 -0.67
N TYR A 24 14.11 -15.18 -1.94
CA TYR A 24 14.41 -13.93 -2.62
C TYR A 24 13.45 -12.83 -2.19
N GLU A 25 13.98 -11.61 -2.16
CA GLU A 25 13.20 -10.41 -1.87
C GLU A 25 12.66 -9.85 -3.20
N ASN A 26 11.33 -9.90 -3.35
CA ASN A 26 10.61 -9.37 -4.51
C ASN A 26 10.18 -7.94 -4.22
N VAL A 27 10.54 -7.02 -5.12
CA VAL A 27 10.01 -5.66 -5.16
C VAL A 27 9.14 -5.55 -6.41
N VAL A 28 7.86 -5.27 -6.24
CA VAL A 28 6.92 -5.14 -7.36
C VAL A 28 6.52 -3.68 -7.49
N THR A 29 6.62 -3.12 -8.69
CA THR A 29 6.24 -1.73 -8.99
C THR A 29 5.15 -1.66 -10.04
N GLY A 30 4.21 -0.75 -9.85
CA GLY A 30 3.16 -0.41 -10.81
C GLY A 30 3.30 1.04 -11.25
N SER A 31 3.13 1.28 -12.56
CA SER A 31 3.41 2.57 -13.17
C SER A 31 2.34 2.97 -14.19
N VAL A 32 2.33 4.27 -14.50
CA VAL A 32 1.47 4.90 -15.51
C VAL A 32 1.81 4.43 -16.93
N ASP A 33 2.98 3.83 -17.15
CA ASP A 33 3.37 3.17 -18.41
C ASP A 33 2.69 1.80 -18.66
N ASP A 34 1.56 1.54 -18.00
CA ASP A 34 0.73 0.33 -18.05
C ASP A 34 1.43 -0.96 -17.59
N LYS A 35 2.68 -0.89 -17.14
CA LYS A 35 3.50 -2.06 -16.79
C LYS A 35 3.53 -2.28 -15.28
N VAL A 36 3.47 -3.54 -14.90
CA VAL A 36 3.92 -4.01 -13.59
C VAL A 36 5.31 -4.63 -13.77
N LYS A 37 6.29 -4.25 -12.96
CA LYS A 37 7.63 -4.85 -12.99
C LYS A 37 7.92 -5.55 -11.68
N CYS A 38 8.45 -6.76 -11.75
CA CYS A 38 9.01 -7.45 -10.59
C CYS A 38 10.52 -7.35 -10.67
N TRP A 39 11.09 -6.83 -9.59
CA TRP A 39 12.51 -6.69 -9.38
C TRP A 39 12.91 -7.61 -8.24
N ARG A 40 14.13 -8.09 -8.33
CA ARG A 40 14.73 -8.91 -7.30
C ARG A 40 15.79 -8.13 -6.57
N TRP A 41 15.65 -8.06 -5.26
CA TRP A 41 16.66 -7.48 -4.39
C TRP A 41 17.57 -8.58 -3.85
N GLN A 42 18.84 -8.52 -4.23
CA GLN A 42 19.86 -9.47 -3.78
C GLN A 42 21.23 -8.78 -3.80
N ASP A 43 22.08 -9.09 -2.82
CA ASP A 43 23.46 -8.57 -2.75
C ASP A 43 23.56 -7.03 -2.87
N ASN A 44 22.61 -6.33 -2.23
CA ASN A 44 22.45 -4.87 -2.29
C ASN A 44 22.24 -4.29 -3.70
N LYS A 45 21.64 -5.08 -4.60
CA LYS A 45 21.29 -4.66 -5.96
C LYS A 45 19.84 -5.01 -6.25
N LEU A 46 19.21 -4.13 -7.01
CA LEU A 46 17.87 -4.31 -7.53
C LEU A 46 18.00 -4.68 -9.02
N GLU A 47 17.57 -5.90 -9.38
CA GLU A 47 17.67 -6.43 -10.74
C GLU A 47 16.28 -6.73 -11.29
N LEU A 48 15.99 -6.28 -12.52
CA LEU A 48 14.70 -6.55 -13.15
C LEU A 48 14.58 -8.05 -13.46
N GLN A 49 13.55 -8.69 -12.90
CA GLN A 49 13.27 -10.10 -13.12
C GLN A 49 12.16 -10.30 -14.15
N TRP A 50 11.03 -9.61 -13.98
CA TRP A 50 9.87 -9.74 -14.85
C TRP A 50 9.28 -8.39 -15.25
N ILE A 51 8.77 -8.32 -16.48
CA ILE A 51 7.87 -7.27 -16.93
C ILE A 51 6.53 -7.95 -17.22
N PHE A 52 5.51 -7.57 -16.45
CA PHE A 52 4.15 -8.04 -16.63
C PHE A 52 3.38 -7.01 -17.46
N GLU A 53 2.97 -7.44 -18.64
CA GLU A 53 2.14 -6.66 -19.56
C GLU A 53 0.71 -7.17 -19.54
N GLY A 54 -0.25 -6.28 -19.76
CA GLY A 54 -1.65 -6.66 -19.90
C GLY A 54 -2.64 -5.57 -19.51
N HIS A 55 -2.28 -4.69 -18.57
CA HIS A 55 -3.09 -3.50 -18.28
C HIS A 55 -3.17 -2.58 -19.50
N GLN A 56 -4.30 -1.89 -19.63
CA GLN A 56 -4.57 -0.98 -20.76
C GLN A 56 -4.47 0.51 -20.38
N LEU A 57 -4.32 0.77 -19.08
CA LEU A 57 -4.13 2.10 -18.50
C LEU A 57 -3.21 1.96 -17.28
N GLY A 58 -2.75 3.11 -16.76
CA GLY A 58 -1.81 3.17 -15.64
C GLY A 58 -2.23 2.33 -14.42
N VAL A 59 -1.24 1.67 -13.83
CA VAL A 59 -1.40 0.82 -12.65
C VAL A 59 -1.53 1.71 -11.41
N ILE A 60 -2.62 1.53 -10.66
CA ILE A 60 -2.96 2.31 -9.47
C ILE A 60 -2.29 1.74 -8.22
N SER A 61 -2.36 0.42 -8.06
CA SER A 61 -1.91 -0.25 -6.84
C SER A 61 -1.37 -1.63 -7.18
N VAL A 62 -0.30 -2.00 -6.49
CA VAL A 62 0.21 -3.36 -6.43
C VAL A 62 0.30 -3.80 -4.98
N ASP A 63 0.19 -5.10 -4.76
CA ASP A 63 0.43 -5.73 -3.47
C ASP A 63 0.98 -7.14 -3.70
N ILE A 64 1.68 -7.68 -2.71
CA ILE A 64 2.25 -9.03 -2.73
C ILE A 64 1.58 -9.84 -1.61
N ASN A 65 1.20 -11.08 -1.91
CA ASN A 65 0.60 -11.95 -0.91
C ASN A 65 1.60 -12.32 0.20
N GLN A 66 1.10 -12.84 1.32
CA GLN A 66 1.93 -13.12 2.50
C GLN A 66 3.10 -14.09 2.23
N GLU A 67 2.93 -15.03 1.30
CA GLU A 67 3.95 -16.02 0.94
C GLU A 67 5.02 -15.46 -0.03
N GLY A 68 4.84 -14.24 -0.55
CA GLY A 68 5.72 -13.61 -1.53
C GLY A 68 5.73 -14.29 -2.91
N SER A 69 4.71 -15.11 -3.20
CA SER A 69 4.61 -15.95 -4.40
C SER A 69 3.73 -15.32 -5.49
N LEU A 70 2.75 -14.50 -5.09
CA LEU A 70 1.80 -13.84 -5.97
C LEU A 70 1.85 -12.33 -5.79
N ALA A 71 1.70 -11.60 -6.89
CA ALA A 71 1.37 -10.19 -6.86
C ALA A 71 -0.02 -9.95 -7.44
N ALA A 72 -0.70 -8.93 -6.95
CA ALA A 72 -1.90 -8.40 -7.57
C ALA A 72 -1.66 -6.96 -8.03
N SER A 73 -2.31 -6.55 -9.11
CA SER A 73 -2.31 -5.18 -9.56
C SER A 73 -3.70 -4.72 -10.00
N SER A 74 -4.05 -3.48 -9.70
CA SER A 74 -5.25 -2.80 -10.19
C SER A 74 -4.87 -1.61 -11.05
N SER A 75 -5.75 -1.23 -11.97
CA SER A 75 -5.51 -0.14 -12.92
C SER A 75 -6.79 0.64 -13.19
N LEU A 76 -6.60 1.83 -13.77
CA LEU A 76 -7.66 2.66 -14.31
C LEU A 76 -8.47 1.95 -15.41
N ASP A 77 -7.95 0.86 -15.98
CA ASP A 77 -8.67 -0.02 -16.92
C ASP A 77 -9.77 -0.86 -16.26
N SER A 78 -10.01 -0.67 -14.96
CA SER A 78 -11.03 -1.37 -14.15
C SER A 78 -10.77 -2.88 -13.98
N HIS A 79 -9.56 -3.32 -14.26
CA HIS A 79 -9.18 -4.72 -14.07
C HIS A 79 -8.26 -4.89 -12.86
N ILE A 80 -8.42 -6.04 -12.21
CA ILE A 80 -7.44 -6.59 -11.27
C ILE A 80 -6.75 -7.76 -11.97
N ARG A 81 -5.42 -7.78 -11.94
CA ARG A 81 -4.63 -8.90 -12.47
C ARG A 81 -3.84 -9.54 -11.35
N ILE A 82 -3.75 -10.87 -11.40
CA ILE A 82 -2.97 -11.68 -10.44
C ILE A 82 -1.82 -12.30 -11.22
N TRP A 83 -0.62 -12.15 -10.70
CA TRP A 83 0.65 -12.53 -11.32
C TRP A 83 1.38 -13.53 -10.46
N ASP A 84 1.95 -14.53 -11.12
CA ASP A 84 2.88 -15.48 -10.54
C ASP A 84 4.30 -14.87 -10.55
N LEU A 85 4.89 -14.67 -9.37
CA LEU A 85 6.23 -14.09 -9.23
C LEU A 85 7.35 -15.11 -9.49
N GLU A 86 7.07 -16.41 -9.36
CA GLU A 86 8.04 -17.48 -9.62
C GLU A 86 8.27 -17.65 -11.13
N PHE A 87 7.19 -17.66 -11.91
CA PHE A 87 7.21 -17.96 -13.35
C PHE A 87 7.01 -16.75 -14.26
N GLY A 88 6.73 -15.58 -13.70
CA GLY A 88 6.58 -14.35 -14.49
C GLY A 88 5.35 -14.38 -15.40
N LYS A 89 4.21 -14.90 -14.93
CA LYS A 89 3.01 -15.09 -15.75
C LYS A 89 1.75 -14.51 -15.10
N GLN A 90 0.83 -14.04 -15.93
CA GLN A 90 -0.52 -13.73 -15.48
C GLN A 90 -1.26 -15.03 -15.14
N ILE A 91 -1.76 -15.15 -13.91
CA ILE A 91 -2.63 -16.24 -13.47
C ILE A 91 -4.08 -15.90 -13.82
N ARG A 92 -4.48 -14.65 -13.57
CA ARG A 92 -5.88 -14.23 -13.68
C ARG A 92 -6.01 -12.77 -14.09
N SER A 93 -7.12 -12.48 -14.77
CA SER A 93 -7.62 -11.13 -15.02
C SER A 93 -9.09 -11.08 -14.57
N ILE A 94 -9.43 -10.10 -13.76
CA ILE A 94 -10.75 -9.88 -13.17
C ILE A 94 -11.22 -8.52 -13.67
N ASP A 95 -12.27 -8.50 -14.50
CA ASP A 95 -12.98 -7.27 -14.83
C ASP A 95 -13.87 -6.91 -13.62
N ALA A 96 -13.45 -5.91 -12.86
CA ALA A 96 -14.18 -5.47 -11.67
C ALA A 96 -15.38 -4.60 -12.04
N GLY A 97 -15.41 -4.02 -13.25
CA GLY A 97 -16.35 -3.00 -13.67
C GLY A 97 -15.88 -1.58 -13.33
N ALA A 98 -16.39 -0.59 -14.09
CA ALA A 98 -15.85 0.78 -14.20
C ALA A 98 -15.71 1.59 -12.89
N VAL A 99 -16.33 1.15 -11.81
CA VAL A 99 -16.41 1.89 -10.53
C VAL A 99 -16.06 1.03 -9.32
N ASP A 100 -15.73 -0.24 -9.52
CA ASP A 100 -15.73 -1.27 -8.48
C ASP A 100 -14.31 -1.63 -7.99
N THR A 101 -13.27 -0.94 -8.50
CA THR A 101 -11.87 -1.16 -8.10
C THR A 101 -11.07 0.15 -8.04
N TRP A 102 -10.11 0.21 -7.10
CA TRP A 102 -9.16 1.30 -6.97
C TRP A 102 -7.82 0.76 -6.43
N THR A 103 -7.46 1.00 -5.17
CA THR A 103 -6.30 0.34 -4.52
C THR A 103 -6.68 -1.04 -4.03
N LEU A 104 -5.72 -1.96 -3.97
CA LEU A 104 -5.95 -3.34 -3.52
C LEU A 104 -5.08 -3.72 -2.32
N ALA A 105 -5.52 -4.76 -1.59
CA ALA A 105 -4.76 -5.40 -0.53
C ALA A 105 -5.11 -6.90 -0.46
N PHE A 106 -4.11 -7.77 -0.33
CA PHE A 106 -4.32 -9.18 -0.02
C PHE A 106 -4.81 -9.36 1.43
N SER A 107 -5.69 -10.34 1.64
CA SER A 107 -5.98 -10.81 2.99
C SER A 107 -4.74 -11.51 3.59
N PRO A 108 -4.56 -11.51 4.92
CA PRO A 108 -3.40 -12.15 5.55
C PRO A 108 -3.27 -13.65 5.26
N ASP A 109 -4.39 -14.31 4.96
CA ASP A 109 -4.43 -15.72 4.55
C ASP A 109 -4.29 -15.91 3.02
N SER A 110 -4.04 -14.84 2.28
CA SER A 110 -3.86 -14.78 0.82
C SER A 110 -5.02 -15.31 -0.02
N LYS A 111 -6.21 -15.50 0.56
CA LYS A 111 -7.38 -16.05 -0.16
C LYS A 111 -8.23 -14.99 -0.84
N PHE A 112 -8.17 -13.74 -0.39
CA PHE A 112 -8.97 -12.64 -0.90
C PHE A 112 -8.11 -11.45 -1.26
N ILE A 113 -8.61 -10.64 -2.21
CA ILE A 113 -8.14 -9.30 -2.49
C ILE A 113 -9.29 -8.35 -2.18
N ALA A 114 -9.06 -7.40 -1.27
CA ALA A 114 -9.96 -6.28 -1.04
C ALA A 114 -9.61 -5.15 -2.01
N THR A 115 -10.62 -4.48 -2.57
CA THR A 115 -10.44 -3.26 -3.38
C THR A 115 -11.52 -2.23 -3.06
N GLY A 116 -11.13 -0.95 -3.03
CA GLY A 116 -12.07 0.16 -2.85
C GLY A 116 -12.88 0.45 -4.12
N SER A 117 -14.09 0.98 -3.96
CA SER A 117 -14.94 1.39 -5.09
C SER A 117 -15.25 2.90 -5.07
N HIS A 118 -15.60 3.46 -6.23
CA HIS A 118 -16.05 4.84 -6.37
C HIS A 118 -17.41 5.08 -5.68
N SER A 119 -18.20 4.02 -5.47
CA SER A 119 -19.47 4.07 -4.73
C SER A 119 -19.30 4.05 -3.20
N GLY A 120 -18.07 3.92 -2.71
CA GLY A 120 -17.76 3.82 -1.27
C GLY A 120 -17.87 2.42 -0.69
N ALA A 121 -18.05 1.40 -1.53
CA ALA A 121 -17.97 0.02 -1.10
C ALA A 121 -16.51 -0.46 -1.02
N ILE A 122 -16.34 -1.63 -0.42
CA ILE A 122 -15.12 -2.44 -0.49
C ILE A 122 -15.50 -3.80 -1.04
N ASN A 123 -14.97 -4.17 -2.20
CA ASN A 123 -15.27 -5.45 -2.85
C ASN A 123 -14.18 -6.47 -2.52
N LEU A 124 -14.59 -7.68 -2.15
CA LEU A 124 -13.69 -8.81 -1.86
C LEU A 124 -13.76 -9.82 -3.00
N TYR A 125 -12.63 -10.03 -3.66
CA TYR A 125 -12.49 -11.00 -4.74
C TYR A 125 -11.69 -12.20 -4.27
N ALA A 126 -12.19 -13.42 -4.51
CA ALA A 126 -11.46 -14.63 -4.20
C ALA A 126 -10.28 -14.81 -5.16
N VAL A 127 -9.07 -15.00 -4.63
CA VAL A 127 -7.83 -15.16 -5.42
C VAL A 127 -7.89 -16.40 -6.32
N GLU A 128 -8.44 -17.50 -5.79
CA GLU A 128 -8.46 -18.80 -6.47
C GLU A 128 -9.26 -18.76 -7.78
N ASN A 129 -10.43 -18.11 -7.81
CA ASN A 129 -11.35 -18.15 -8.95
C ASN A 129 -11.67 -16.77 -9.56
N GLY A 130 -11.34 -15.67 -8.89
CA GLY A 130 -11.59 -14.28 -9.31
C GLY A 130 -13.02 -13.79 -9.14
N ASN A 131 -13.90 -14.56 -8.51
CA ASN A 131 -15.27 -14.14 -8.27
C ASN A 131 -15.31 -13.08 -7.15
N LYS A 132 -16.21 -12.10 -7.30
CA LYS A 132 -16.59 -11.23 -6.20
C LYS A 132 -17.38 -12.05 -5.16
N ASP A 133 -16.77 -12.29 -4.01
CA ASP A 133 -17.33 -13.11 -2.94
C ASP A 133 -18.23 -12.28 -2.02
N ASN A 134 -17.79 -11.06 -1.68
CA ASN A 134 -18.51 -10.19 -0.76
C ASN A 134 -18.29 -8.71 -1.07
N THR A 135 -19.17 -7.86 -0.54
CA THR A 135 -19.06 -6.40 -0.61
C THR A 135 -19.37 -5.81 0.77
N LEU A 136 -18.47 -5.00 1.30
CA LEU A 136 -18.68 -4.25 2.53
C LEU A 136 -19.13 -2.83 2.19
N GLU A 137 -20.33 -2.47 2.63
CA GLU A 137 -20.94 -1.17 2.36
C GLU A 137 -20.58 -0.17 3.45
N THR A 138 -19.86 0.90 3.09
CA THR A 138 -19.64 2.04 4.01
C THR A 138 -20.80 3.03 3.98
N HIS A 139 -21.64 2.96 2.94
CA HIS A 139 -22.63 3.99 2.57
C HIS A 139 -22.03 5.41 2.49
N GLY A 140 -20.74 5.49 2.15
CA GLY A 140 -19.97 6.72 2.03
C GLY A 140 -19.71 7.12 0.58
N LYS A 141 -18.67 7.94 0.39
CA LYS A 141 -18.14 8.30 -0.94
C LYS A 141 -17.00 7.35 -1.31
N PHE A 142 -16.40 7.58 -2.47
CA PHE A 142 -15.24 6.88 -3.00
C PHE A 142 -14.22 6.45 -1.93
N THR A 143 -14.07 5.12 -1.80
CA THR A 143 -13.02 4.45 -1.03
C THR A 143 -11.69 4.50 -1.79
N MET A 144 -10.73 5.27 -1.28
CA MET A 144 -9.43 5.49 -1.91
C MET A 144 -8.32 4.57 -1.40
N SER A 145 -8.47 4.00 -0.21
CA SER A 145 -7.50 3.11 0.40
C SER A 145 -8.19 2.00 1.18
N VAL A 146 -7.57 0.83 1.22
CA VAL A 146 -7.99 -0.33 2.02
C VAL A 146 -6.76 -1.00 2.63
N ALA A 147 -6.90 -1.56 3.83
CA ALA A 147 -5.88 -2.43 4.42
C ALA A 147 -6.51 -3.45 5.35
N TYR A 148 -6.01 -4.68 5.32
CA TYR A 148 -6.32 -5.71 6.30
C TYR A 148 -5.48 -5.52 7.56
N SER A 149 -6.05 -5.84 8.72
CA SER A 149 -5.23 -6.04 9.91
C SER A 149 -4.47 -7.37 9.80
N PRO A 150 -3.19 -7.44 10.22
CA PRO A 150 -2.38 -8.67 10.13
C PRO A 150 -2.97 -9.90 10.82
N ASP A 151 -3.71 -9.70 11.92
CA ASP A 151 -4.47 -10.75 12.61
C ASP A 151 -5.73 -11.22 11.87
N GLY A 152 -6.05 -10.62 10.71
CA GLY A 152 -7.19 -10.96 9.85
C GLY A 152 -8.55 -10.59 10.43
N ARG A 153 -8.58 -9.85 11.55
CA ARG A 153 -9.82 -9.51 12.24
C ARG A 153 -10.55 -8.32 11.63
N TYR A 154 -9.82 -7.35 11.13
CA TYR A 154 -10.36 -6.08 10.65
C TYR A 154 -9.97 -5.78 9.21
N LEU A 155 -10.82 -5.01 8.55
CA LEU A 155 -10.52 -4.34 7.28
C LEU A 155 -10.84 -2.87 7.44
N ALA A 156 -9.86 -2.00 7.20
CA ALA A 156 -10.04 -0.56 7.22
C ALA A 156 -10.18 0.00 5.82
N SER A 157 -10.90 1.11 5.68
CA SER A 157 -10.96 1.89 4.45
C SER A 157 -10.89 3.38 4.70
N GLY A 158 -10.23 4.09 3.79
CA GLY A 158 -10.08 5.54 3.79
C GLY A 158 -10.79 6.16 2.59
N ALA A 159 -11.64 7.15 2.83
CA ALA A 159 -12.47 7.77 1.80
C ALA A 159 -11.90 9.11 1.30
N ILE A 160 -12.39 9.53 0.12
CA ILE A 160 -12.05 10.83 -0.50
C ILE A 160 -12.45 12.04 0.36
N ASP A 161 -13.39 11.89 1.28
CA ASP A 161 -13.84 12.95 2.19
C ASP A 161 -13.31 12.82 3.62
N GLY A 162 -12.25 12.03 3.83
CA GLY A 162 -11.53 11.98 5.10
C GLY A 162 -12.09 11.00 6.13
N ILE A 163 -13.21 10.34 5.82
CA ILE A 163 -13.81 9.32 6.67
C ILE A 163 -13.00 8.03 6.59
N VAL A 164 -12.77 7.42 7.75
CA VAL A 164 -12.16 6.10 7.88
C VAL A 164 -13.18 5.14 8.45
N ASN A 165 -13.38 3.99 7.81
CA ASN A 165 -14.28 2.93 8.28
C ASN A 165 -13.45 1.71 8.69
N ILE A 166 -13.84 1.05 9.77
CA ILE A 166 -13.21 -0.20 10.22
C ILE A 166 -14.31 -1.25 10.32
N PHE A 167 -14.18 -2.32 9.54
CA PHE A 167 -15.09 -3.47 9.57
C PHE A 167 -14.47 -4.59 10.39
N ASP A 168 -15.29 -5.24 11.21
CA ASP A 168 -14.96 -6.51 11.84
C ASP A 168 -15.36 -7.64 10.88
N LEU A 169 -14.37 -8.37 10.38
CA LEU A 169 -14.54 -9.40 9.35
C LEU A 169 -15.18 -10.68 9.89
N GLN A 170 -15.06 -10.94 11.20
CA GLN A 170 -15.72 -12.08 11.84
C GLN A 170 -17.25 -11.89 11.86
N THR A 171 -17.70 -10.66 12.08
CA THR A 171 -19.13 -10.32 12.13
C THR A 171 -19.68 -9.79 10.81
N GLY A 172 -18.81 -9.34 9.90
CA GLY A 172 -19.18 -8.68 8.65
C GLY A 172 -19.79 -7.28 8.83
N LYS A 173 -19.56 -6.64 9.98
CA LYS A 173 -20.22 -5.36 10.35
C LYS A 173 -19.21 -4.23 10.48
N LEU A 174 -19.70 -3.01 10.24
CA LEU A 174 -18.96 -1.79 10.55
C LEU A 174 -18.77 -1.69 12.07
N ALA A 175 -17.52 -1.81 12.52
CA ALA A 175 -17.14 -1.68 13.93
C ALA A 175 -16.99 -0.21 14.33
N HIS A 176 -16.27 0.57 13.51
CA HIS A 176 -16.01 1.99 13.78
C HIS A 176 -16.10 2.84 12.52
N LYS A 177 -16.59 4.07 12.69
CA LYS A 177 -16.53 5.14 11.70
C LYS A 177 -15.83 6.33 12.34
N LEU A 178 -14.69 6.71 11.78
CA LEU A 178 -13.82 7.75 12.31
C LEU A 178 -13.87 8.96 11.37
N GLU A 179 -14.25 10.12 11.90
CA GLU A 179 -14.12 11.40 11.21
C GLU A 179 -12.66 11.87 11.34
N GLY A 180 -11.79 11.18 10.60
CA GLY A 180 -10.36 11.26 10.83
C GLY A 180 -9.72 12.50 10.24
N HIS A 181 -9.95 12.74 8.97
CA HIS A 181 -9.28 13.80 8.20
C HIS A 181 -10.29 14.76 7.58
N ALA A 182 -9.83 15.96 7.21
CA ALA A 182 -10.66 16.94 6.49
C ALA A 182 -10.59 16.77 4.97
N MET A 183 -9.65 15.96 4.48
CA MET A 183 -9.39 15.71 3.06
C MET A 183 -9.17 14.21 2.83
N ALA A 184 -9.00 13.81 1.56
CA ALA A 184 -8.85 12.43 1.15
C ALA A 184 -7.82 11.63 1.98
N VAL A 185 -8.17 10.40 2.34
CA VAL A 185 -7.26 9.43 2.96
C VAL A 185 -6.70 8.53 1.86
N ARG A 186 -5.48 8.84 1.42
CA ARG A 186 -4.84 8.15 0.27
C ARG A 186 -4.26 6.80 0.62
N SER A 187 -3.85 6.63 1.87
CA SER A 187 -3.24 5.40 2.35
C SER A 187 -3.54 5.22 3.83
N LEU A 188 -3.68 3.97 4.24
CA LEU A 188 -3.79 3.57 5.62
C LEU A 188 -3.14 2.20 5.78
N GLN A 189 -2.64 1.90 6.97
CA GLN A 189 -1.99 0.63 7.26
C GLN A 189 -2.16 0.30 8.74
N PHE A 190 -2.37 -0.97 9.05
CA PHE A 190 -2.35 -1.46 10.43
C PHE A 190 -0.91 -1.69 10.88
N SER A 191 -0.63 -1.50 12.17
CA SER A 191 0.62 -1.99 12.76
C SER A 191 0.66 -3.52 12.70
N PHE A 192 1.86 -4.12 12.69
CA PHE A 192 2.05 -5.57 12.59
C PHE A 192 1.44 -6.34 13.78
N ASP A 193 1.23 -5.68 14.91
CA ASP A 193 0.53 -6.23 16.08
C ASP A 193 -1.00 -5.99 16.07
N SER A 194 -1.55 -5.44 14.99
CA SER A 194 -2.95 -5.06 14.81
C SER A 194 -3.51 -4.05 15.84
N GLN A 195 -2.67 -3.43 16.68
CA GLN A 195 -3.14 -2.53 17.74
C GLN A 195 -3.48 -1.13 17.22
N TYR A 196 -2.74 -0.66 16.22
CA TYR A 196 -2.87 0.67 15.67
C TYR A 196 -3.23 0.66 14.20
N LEU A 197 -3.94 1.71 13.79
CA LEU A 197 -4.14 2.07 12.38
C LEU A 197 -3.57 3.47 12.16
N ALA A 198 -2.64 3.57 11.21
CA ALA A 198 -2.14 4.85 10.75
C ALA A 198 -2.80 5.25 9.44
N THR A 199 -3.13 6.52 9.27
CA THR A 199 -3.83 7.07 8.11
C THR A 199 -3.10 8.28 7.57
N ALA A 200 -2.92 8.35 6.26
CA ALA A 200 -2.19 9.39 5.53
C ALA A 200 -3.14 10.16 4.60
N SER A 201 -3.09 11.49 4.63
CA SER A 201 -4.08 12.34 3.98
C SER A 201 -3.51 13.53 3.21
N ASP A 202 -4.32 14.03 2.29
CA ASP A 202 -4.14 15.29 1.57
C ASP A 202 -4.13 16.51 2.50
N ASP A 203 -4.65 16.38 3.73
CA ASP A 203 -4.55 17.42 4.74
C ASP A 203 -3.15 17.57 5.36
N THR A 204 -2.15 16.88 4.80
CA THR A 204 -0.71 16.89 5.17
C THR A 204 -0.37 16.17 6.48
N HIS A 205 -1.37 15.57 7.15
CA HIS A 205 -1.19 14.91 8.42
C HIS A 205 -1.20 13.39 8.29
N ILE A 206 -0.49 12.76 9.22
CA ILE A 206 -0.69 11.34 9.55
C ILE A 206 -1.40 11.26 10.88
N LYS A 207 -2.42 10.40 10.99
CA LYS A 207 -3.11 10.14 12.26
C LYS A 207 -2.97 8.69 12.66
N LEU A 208 -2.78 8.44 13.94
CA LEU A 208 -2.64 7.11 14.53
C LEU A 208 -3.81 6.87 15.47
N TYR A 209 -4.53 5.77 15.24
CA TYR A 209 -5.70 5.37 16.03
C TYR A 209 -5.41 4.07 16.77
N ASP A 210 -5.84 4.00 18.03
CA ASP A 210 -5.95 2.73 18.76
C ASP A 210 -7.23 2.02 18.29
N ILE A 211 -7.08 0.79 17.80
CA ILE A 211 -8.19 0.02 17.21
C ILE A 211 -9.20 -0.42 18.26
N HIS A 212 -8.76 -0.77 19.46
CA HIS A 212 -9.65 -1.25 20.52
C HIS A 212 -10.47 -0.12 21.15
N GLN A 213 -9.87 1.06 21.29
CA GLN A 213 -10.51 2.24 21.85
C GLN A 213 -11.22 3.09 20.79
N ALA A 214 -10.95 2.84 19.51
CA ALA A 214 -11.38 3.66 18.38
C ALA A 214 -11.07 5.15 18.59
N ALA A 215 -9.89 5.44 19.15
CA ALA A 215 -9.50 6.76 19.61
C ALA A 215 -8.24 7.24 18.91
N LEU A 216 -8.18 8.55 18.61
CA LEU A 216 -6.98 9.19 18.08
C LEU A 216 -5.90 9.24 19.16
N VAL A 217 -4.78 8.57 18.91
CA VAL A 217 -3.62 8.48 19.82
C VAL A 217 -2.62 9.61 19.54
N ALA A 218 -2.39 9.91 18.26
CA ALA A 218 -1.42 10.90 17.83
C ALA A 218 -1.76 11.47 16.44
N THR A 219 -1.35 12.72 16.23
CA THR A 219 -1.30 13.36 14.92
C THR A 219 0.15 13.76 14.66
N PHE A 220 0.70 13.33 13.53
CA PHE A 220 2.05 13.66 13.09
C PHE A 220 1.96 14.73 11.99
N SER A 221 2.69 15.82 12.19
CA SER A 221 2.82 16.93 11.24
C SER A 221 4.28 17.03 10.80
N GLY A 222 4.53 17.33 9.53
CA GLY A 222 5.88 17.58 9.04
C GLY A 222 6.07 17.44 7.53
N HIS A 223 5.12 16.82 6.83
CA HIS A 223 5.02 16.96 5.38
C HIS A 223 4.41 18.32 5.02
N SER A 224 4.84 18.90 3.89
CA SER A 224 4.33 20.20 3.41
C SER A 224 3.32 20.06 2.28
N SER A 225 2.95 18.83 1.91
CA SER A 225 1.97 18.51 0.89
C SER A 225 1.29 17.19 1.23
N TRP A 226 0.50 16.64 0.31
CA TRP A 226 -0.28 15.42 0.49
C TRP A 226 0.60 14.26 0.94
N VAL A 227 0.18 13.51 1.96
CA VAL A 227 0.85 12.27 2.36
C VAL A 227 0.24 11.15 1.52
N LEU A 228 1.04 10.57 0.63
CA LEU A 228 0.59 9.69 -0.43
C LEU A 228 0.59 8.22 0.00
N SER A 229 1.57 7.80 0.81
CA SER A 229 1.65 6.44 1.35
C SER A 229 2.14 6.41 2.79
N ILE A 230 1.81 5.32 3.47
CA ILE A 230 2.33 4.95 4.78
C ILE A 230 2.59 3.45 4.83
N ASP A 231 3.68 3.05 5.50
CA ASP A 231 3.97 1.65 5.78
C ASP A 231 4.68 1.48 7.13
N PHE A 232 4.30 0.45 7.88
CA PHE A 232 4.87 0.19 9.21
C PHE A 232 6.17 -0.59 9.10
N ASN A 233 7.11 -0.30 9.99
CA ASN A 233 8.25 -1.19 10.17
C ASN A 233 7.77 -2.49 10.86
N PRO A 234 8.22 -3.68 10.43
CA PRO A 234 7.97 -4.96 11.10
C PRO A 234 8.27 -4.98 12.61
N ASP A 235 9.15 -4.10 13.09
CA ASP A 235 9.48 -3.97 14.52
C ASP A 235 8.43 -3.21 15.37
N ASN A 236 7.38 -2.66 14.74
CA ASN A 236 6.32 -1.84 15.35
C ASN A 236 6.80 -0.60 16.12
N LYS A 237 8.00 -0.09 15.85
CA LYS A 237 8.55 1.11 16.49
C LYS A 237 8.58 2.32 15.57
N GLN A 238 8.59 2.09 14.27
CA GLN A 238 8.65 3.13 13.26
C GLN A 238 7.61 2.91 12.16
N PHE A 239 7.37 3.94 11.39
CA PHE A 239 6.71 3.85 10.09
C PHE A 239 7.37 4.82 9.10
N VAL A 240 7.20 4.56 7.82
CA VAL A 240 7.68 5.41 6.72
C VAL A 240 6.49 6.02 6.02
N THR A 241 6.66 7.25 5.54
CA THR A 241 5.67 7.92 4.70
C THR A 241 6.33 8.57 3.50
N SER A 242 5.56 8.69 2.42
CA SER A 242 5.96 9.41 1.22
C SER A 242 4.96 10.53 0.91
N SER A 243 5.40 11.57 0.21
CA SER A 243 4.57 12.75 -0.04
C SER A 243 4.79 13.40 -1.39
N SER A 244 3.76 14.12 -1.84
CA SER A 244 3.84 15.09 -2.95
C SER A 244 4.87 16.20 -2.70
N ASP A 245 5.37 16.38 -1.47
CA ASP A 245 6.47 17.30 -1.17
C ASP A 245 7.86 16.78 -1.56
N LYS A 246 7.91 15.64 -2.27
CA LYS A 246 9.12 14.99 -2.80
C LYS A 246 9.99 14.31 -1.75
N THR A 247 9.51 14.18 -0.51
CA THR A 247 10.27 13.57 0.57
C THR A 247 9.72 12.22 1.00
N VAL A 248 10.62 11.38 1.50
CA VAL A 248 10.31 10.19 2.29
C VAL A 248 10.71 10.46 3.73
N LYS A 249 9.80 10.26 4.67
CA LYS A 249 10.05 10.50 6.11
C LYS A 249 9.91 9.23 6.91
N VAL A 250 10.84 9.03 7.84
CA VAL A 250 10.77 7.96 8.85
C VAL A 250 10.37 8.59 10.17
N TRP A 251 9.40 7.96 10.83
CA TRP A 251 8.79 8.44 12.07
C TRP A 251 8.97 7.42 13.17
N ASP A 252 9.28 7.90 14.37
CA ASP A 252 9.31 7.09 15.59
C ASP A 252 7.93 7.17 16.27
N LEU A 253 7.30 6.01 16.50
CA LEU A 253 5.96 5.91 17.09
C LEU A 253 5.94 6.35 18.56
N GLY A 254 6.97 6.00 19.32
CA GLY A 254 7.05 6.30 20.76
C GLY A 254 7.30 7.78 21.01
N ARG A 255 8.23 8.37 20.26
CA ARG A 255 8.60 9.79 20.34
C ARG A 255 7.66 10.70 19.56
N ARG A 256 6.86 10.14 18.65
CA ARG A 256 5.89 10.84 17.80
C ARG A 256 6.52 11.94 16.93
N GLN A 257 7.70 11.66 16.38
CA GLN A 257 8.48 12.65 15.65
C GLN A 257 9.14 12.03 14.43
N CYS A 258 9.42 12.88 13.43
CA CYS A 258 10.24 12.52 12.29
C CYS A 258 11.70 12.37 12.76
N ILE A 259 12.31 11.22 12.50
CA ILE A 259 13.70 10.93 12.85
C ILE A 259 14.64 11.02 11.64
N HIS A 260 14.10 10.96 10.42
CA HIS A 260 14.87 11.11 9.21
C HIS A 260 14.02 11.59 8.03
N THR A 261 14.61 12.33 7.10
CA THR A 261 13.97 12.76 5.84
C THR A 261 14.93 12.58 4.68
N PHE A 262 14.54 11.75 3.72
CA PHE A 262 15.23 11.58 2.44
C PHE A 262 14.73 12.61 1.42
N HIS A 263 15.67 13.18 0.65
CA HIS A 263 15.42 14.26 -0.33
C HIS A 263 15.96 13.88 -1.72
N ASP A 264 16.16 12.60 -1.97
CA ASP A 264 16.81 12.11 -3.19
C ASP A 264 15.89 12.16 -4.42
N HIS A 265 14.57 12.13 -4.20
CA HIS A 265 13.58 12.25 -5.28
C HIS A 265 13.46 13.68 -5.79
N THR A 266 13.28 13.82 -7.10
CA THR A 266 13.17 15.13 -7.77
C THR A 266 11.72 15.52 -8.06
N ASP A 267 10.77 14.62 -7.80
CA ASP A 267 9.34 14.83 -7.94
C ASP A 267 8.53 14.09 -6.87
N GLN A 268 7.19 14.12 -6.93
CA GLN A 268 6.29 13.53 -5.94
C GLN A 268 6.62 12.05 -5.67
N VAL A 269 6.67 11.66 -4.40
CA VAL A 269 6.96 10.27 -4.01
C VAL A 269 5.66 9.55 -3.69
N TRP A 270 5.19 8.73 -4.62
CA TRP A 270 3.88 8.11 -4.53
C TRP A 270 3.79 7.00 -3.49
N SER A 271 4.83 6.19 -3.37
CA SER A 271 4.80 5.03 -2.49
C SER A 271 6.16 4.76 -1.88
N ALA A 272 6.17 4.38 -0.61
CA ALA A 272 7.33 3.86 0.10
C ALA A 272 6.92 2.68 0.99
N ALA A 273 7.79 1.68 1.10
CA ALA A 273 7.54 0.46 1.87
C ALA A 273 8.82 -0.04 2.54
N TYR A 274 8.69 -0.70 3.67
CA TYR A 274 9.78 -1.47 4.28
C TYR A 274 9.95 -2.82 3.59
N ASN A 275 11.16 -3.39 3.70
CA ASN A 275 11.32 -4.83 3.50
C ASN A 275 10.91 -5.61 4.77
N ASP A 276 10.77 -6.93 4.66
CA ASP A 276 10.31 -7.81 5.75
C ASP A 276 11.17 -7.77 7.03
N THR A 277 12.44 -7.38 6.89
CA THR A 277 13.34 -7.24 8.06
C THR A 277 13.32 -5.84 8.67
N GLY A 278 12.66 -4.88 8.03
CA GLY A 278 12.57 -3.49 8.47
C GLY A 278 13.88 -2.70 8.37
N ASN A 279 14.91 -3.24 7.71
CA ASN A 279 16.23 -2.62 7.61
C ASN A 279 16.44 -1.85 6.29
N LYS A 280 15.55 -2.02 5.31
CA LYS A 280 15.54 -1.29 4.05
C LYS A 280 14.19 -0.64 3.82
N ILE A 281 14.22 0.47 3.09
CA ILE A 281 13.04 1.17 2.60
C ILE A 281 13.18 1.28 1.09
N VAL A 282 12.12 0.92 0.33
CA VAL A 282 11.97 1.29 -1.08
C VAL A 282 11.09 2.52 -1.20
N SER A 283 11.38 3.40 -2.16
CA SER A 283 10.45 4.44 -2.58
C SER A 283 10.42 4.62 -4.10
N VAL A 284 9.26 5.05 -4.60
CA VAL A 284 8.99 5.26 -6.03
C VAL A 284 8.27 6.57 -6.28
N SER A 285 8.51 7.18 -7.44
CA SER A 285 8.16 8.59 -7.69
C SER A 285 7.73 8.87 -9.14
N ASP A 286 7.10 10.04 -9.33
CA ASP A 286 6.93 10.70 -10.62
C ASP A 286 8.25 10.92 -11.38
N ASP A 287 9.39 10.96 -10.69
CA ASP A 287 10.71 11.01 -11.33
C ASP A 287 11.17 9.70 -11.99
N LYS A 288 10.31 8.67 -11.95
CA LYS A 288 10.47 7.36 -12.60
C LYS A 288 11.59 6.50 -12.01
N ASN A 289 12.14 6.87 -10.85
CA ASN A 289 13.18 6.11 -10.18
C ASN A 289 12.63 5.29 -9.01
N ILE A 290 13.36 4.22 -8.72
CA ILE A 290 13.25 3.46 -7.48
C ILE A 290 14.48 3.82 -6.64
N HIS A 291 14.27 4.22 -5.39
CA HIS A 291 15.36 4.37 -4.43
C HIS A 291 15.23 3.33 -3.33
N ILE A 292 16.39 2.79 -2.92
CA ILE A 292 16.51 1.87 -1.78
C ILE A 292 17.40 2.54 -0.74
N TYR A 293 16.88 2.69 0.47
CA TYR A 293 17.57 3.30 1.61
C TYR A 293 17.86 2.28 2.69
N GLU A 294 18.90 2.53 3.47
CA GLU A 294 19.07 1.93 4.78
C GLU A 294 18.07 2.57 5.76
N CYS A 295 17.40 1.74 6.56
CA CYS A 295 16.53 2.23 7.62
C CYS A 295 17.37 2.90 8.72
N PRO A 296 17.09 4.16 9.08
CA PRO A 296 17.76 4.83 10.19
C PRO A 296 17.50 4.12 11.51
N SER A 297 18.57 3.74 12.22
CA SER A 297 18.45 3.13 13.55
C SER A 297 17.82 4.10 14.55
N ASN A 298 16.93 3.59 15.41
CA ASN A 298 16.49 4.27 16.63
C ASN A 298 17.67 4.38 17.63
N VAL A 299 18.53 5.39 17.48
CA VAL A 299 19.48 5.77 18.54
C VAL A 299 18.76 6.57 19.61
#